data_AF-A0A7W5PE14-F1
#
_entry.id   AF-A0A7W5PE14-F1
#
_cell.length_a   1.000
_cell.length_b   1.000
_cell.length_c   1.000
_cell.angle_alpha   90.00
_cell.angle_beta   90.00
_cell.angle_gamma   90.00
#
_symmetry.space_group_name_H-M   'P 1'
#
loop_
_entity.id
_entity.type
_entity.pdbx_description
1 polymer ?
#
loop_
_entity_poly.entity_id
_entity_poly.type
_entity_poly.pdbx_seq_one_letter_code
_entity_poly.pdbx_strand_id
1 'polypeptide(L)'
;MGALDAAEQGYVAAIAARTDYATAHRDLAQLRWMRTADLSHAMAELAGAPASLELALVRSTVLQAGGNADAAATVLAEALRRAPSEIALLLAAAALAARRRRPEEQLRHATAALRTAPGSVAAARAAVEALLHAGRVGEGTELAERVVAASPDDQGAIALLATAWRLAGDQRHAALCDDPALVSTATIAAPAGWRDLPFFLSELAAALDASHAWRTHPLEQSLRHGSQTQFDLTRSDVPAIRALFAALDAPIRAHLDRLGSGSDPVRRRLTGRYRFAGAWSVRLNPGGYHMDHVHPAGWISSAFYVALPDGARPAPEGWLSLGRPGVPTRPPLAPSRQIAPAPGMLALFPSYLWHGTEPFGGERPRLTVAFDLLPA
;
A
#
# COMPACT_ATOMS: atom_id res chain seq x y z
N MET A 1 -2.76 -2.84 -27.43
CA MET A 1 -1.57 -2.00 -27.66
C MET A 1 -1.93 -0.62 -28.20
N GLY A 2 -2.78 -0.48 -29.23
CA GLY A 2 -3.11 0.83 -29.83
C GLY A 2 -3.65 1.92 -28.89
N ALA A 3 -4.38 1.58 -27.82
CA ALA A 3 -4.85 2.56 -26.84
C ALA A 3 -3.72 3.15 -25.95
N LEU A 4 -2.66 2.39 -25.69
CA LEU A 4 -1.53 2.83 -24.87
C LEU A 4 -0.60 3.76 -25.66
N ASP A 5 -0.41 3.49 -26.95
CA ASP A 5 0.38 4.34 -27.84
C ASP A 5 -0.33 5.70 -28.05
N ALA A 6 -1.66 5.69 -28.18
CA ALA A 6 -2.46 6.91 -28.22
C ALA A 6 -2.38 7.71 -26.90
N ALA A 7 -2.41 7.03 -25.74
CA ALA A 7 -2.24 7.69 -24.44
C ALA A 7 -0.85 8.32 -24.31
N GLU A 8 0.21 7.61 -24.69
CA GLU A 8 1.58 8.12 -24.69
C GLU A 8 1.72 9.38 -25.57
N GLN A 9 1.21 9.33 -26.80
CA GLN A 9 1.19 10.48 -27.71
C GLN A 9 0.39 11.65 -27.12
N GLY A 10 -0.74 11.38 -26.47
CA GLY A 10 -1.56 12.38 -25.79
C GLY A 10 -0.79 13.10 -24.68
N TYR A 11 -0.07 12.36 -23.83
CA TYR A 11 0.74 12.98 -22.79
C TYR A 11 1.93 13.77 -23.35
N VAL A 12 2.60 13.26 -24.39
CA VAL A 12 3.68 13.99 -25.09
C VAL A 12 3.15 15.30 -25.68
N ALA A 13 1.98 15.28 -26.33
CA ALA A 13 1.35 16.48 -26.87
C ALA A 13 0.97 17.48 -25.76
N ALA A 14 0.45 17.00 -24.63
CA ALA A 14 0.13 17.84 -23.48
C ALA A 14 1.38 18.52 -22.88
N ILE A 15 2.50 17.79 -22.79
CA ILE A 15 3.79 18.33 -22.33
C ILE A 15 4.34 19.35 -23.33
N ALA A 16 4.22 19.10 -24.62
CA ALA A 16 4.64 20.05 -25.66
C ALA A 16 3.84 21.36 -25.59
N ALA A 17 2.54 21.29 -25.28
CA ALA A 17 1.69 22.46 -25.11
C ALA A 17 1.95 23.21 -23.79
N ARG A 18 2.32 22.49 -22.72
CA ARG A 18 2.63 23.04 -21.41
C ARG A 18 3.80 22.27 -20.77
N THR A 19 5.00 22.83 -20.90
CA THR A 19 6.25 22.15 -20.53
C THR A 19 6.38 21.86 -19.04
N ASP A 20 5.71 22.64 -18.19
CA ASP A 20 5.67 22.47 -16.73
C ASP A 20 4.51 21.61 -16.22
N TYR A 21 3.75 20.94 -17.10
CA TYR A 21 2.56 20.18 -16.71
C TYR A 21 2.90 18.88 -15.95
N ALA A 22 3.10 19.00 -14.65
CA ALA A 22 3.59 17.93 -13.79
C ALA A 22 2.75 16.64 -13.84
N THR A 23 1.42 16.75 -13.95
CA THR A 23 0.52 15.58 -14.07
C THR A 23 0.81 14.79 -15.35
N ALA A 24 0.92 15.46 -16.50
CA ALA A 24 1.23 14.79 -17.77
C ALA A 24 2.63 14.14 -17.74
N HIS A 25 3.62 14.80 -17.15
CA HIS A 25 4.96 14.24 -16.94
C HIS A 25 4.92 12.99 -16.06
N ARG A 26 4.18 13.03 -14.94
CA ARG A 26 4.01 11.89 -14.03
C ARG A 26 3.34 10.72 -14.73
N ASP A 27 2.25 10.96 -15.43
CA ASP A 27 1.45 9.91 -16.07
C ASP A 27 2.20 9.28 -17.25
N LEU A 28 2.94 10.08 -18.03
CA LEU A 28 3.81 9.58 -19.08
C LEU A 28 4.97 8.74 -18.52
N ALA A 29 5.65 9.24 -17.48
CA ALA A 29 6.74 8.50 -16.84
C ALA A 29 6.23 7.18 -16.25
N GLN A 30 5.06 7.19 -15.60
CA GLN A 30 4.40 5.98 -15.10
C GLN A 30 4.04 5.01 -16.22
N LEU A 31 3.44 5.49 -17.31
CA LEU A 31 3.08 4.66 -18.46
C LEU A 31 4.33 3.97 -19.05
N ARG A 32 5.38 4.75 -19.33
CA ARG A 32 6.66 4.24 -19.85
C ARG A 32 7.27 3.22 -18.89
N TRP A 33 7.39 3.56 -17.60
CA TRP A 33 7.86 2.65 -16.56
C TRP A 33 7.09 1.34 -16.51
N MET A 34 5.75 1.39 -16.46
CA MET A 34 4.90 0.20 -16.36
C MET A 34 4.95 -0.68 -17.62
N ARG A 35 5.22 -0.08 -18.79
CA ARG A 35 5.40 -0.78 -20.06
C ARG A 35 6.77 -1.44 -20.22
N THR A 36 7.83 -0.81 -19.72
CA THR A 36 9.22 -1.21 -20.07
C THR A 36 10.07 -1.67 -18.89
N ALA A 37 9.76 -1.24 -17.67
CA ALA A 37 10.63 -1.30 -16.50
C ALA A 37 12.02 -0.63 -16.74
N ASP A 38 12.10 0.31 -17.69
CA ASP A 38 13.31 1.05 -18.03
C ASP A 38 13.22 2.49 -17.49
N LEU A 39 14.07 2.79 -16.50
CA LEU A 39 14.13 4.11 -15.88
C LEU A 39 14.55 5.19 -16.88
N SER A 40 15.48 4.91 -17.79
CA SER A 40 15.96 5.89 -18.76
C SER A 40 14.83 6.33 -19.69
N HIS A 41 14.02 5.35 -20.13
CA HIS A 41 12.83 5.63 -20.91
C HIS A 41 11.79 6.43 -20.10
N ALA A 42 11.51 6.03 -18.86
CA ALA A 42 10.57 6.76 -17.99
C ALA A 42 11.00 8.22 -17.72
N MET A 43 12.31 8.48 -17.68
CA MET A 43 12.88 9.80 -17.40
C MET A 43 13.06 10.70 -18.64
N ALA A 44 12.82 10.20 -19.86
CA ALA A 44 13.20 10.88 -21.09
C ALA A 44 12.62 12.32 -21.22
N GLU A 45 11.31 12.52 -21.04
CA GLU A 45 10.73 13.89 -21.06
C GLU A 45 11.13 14.72 -19.83
N LEU A 46 11.35 14.05 -18.69
CA LEU A 46 11.69 14.70 -17.44
C LEU A 46 13.10 15.29 -17.47
N ALA A 47 14.02 14.77 -18.29
CA ALA A 47 15.39 15.27 -18.39
C ALA A 47 15.46 16.72 -18.91
N GLY A 48 14.61 17.07 -19.87
CA GLY A 48 14.52 18.42 -20.45
C GLY A 48 13.50 19.35 -19.79
N ALA A 49 12.71 18.85 -18.84
CA ALA A 49 11.60 19.61 -18.26
C ALA A 49 12.07 20.83 -17.42
N PRO A 50 11.23 21.86 -17.26
CA PRO A 50 11.52 23.01 -16.39
C PRO A 50 11.84 22.59 -14.94
N ALA A 51 12.63 23.42 -14.24
CA ALA A 51 13.01 23.17 -12.85
C ALA A 51 11.92 23.60 -11.84
N SER A 52 10.64 23.24 -12.05
CA SER A 52 9.58 23.53 -11.08
C SER A 52 9.66 22.62 -9.83
N LEU A 53 9.04 23.03 -8.72
CA LEU A 53 9.00 22.23 -7.49
C LEU A 53 8.18 20.94 -7.70
N GLU A 54 7.08 21.04 -8.43
CA GLU A 54 6.20 19.91 -8.77
C GLU A 54 6.94 18.88 -9.64
N LEU A 55 7.70 19.32 -10.64
CA LEU A 55 8.51 18.41 -11.46
C LEU A 55 9.68 17.81 -10.69
N ALA A 56 10.22 18.49 -9.68
CA ALA A 56 11.21 17.89 -8.79
C ALA A 56 10.62 16.72 -7.98
N LEU A 57 9.38 16.82 -7.51
CA LEU A 57 8.66 15.72 -6.86
C LEU A 57 8.45 14.54 -7.83
N VAL A 58 8.01 14.82 -9.06
CA VAL A 58 7.83 13.78 -10.09
C VAL A 58 9.16 13.08 -10.40
N ARG A 59 10.23 13.83 -10.69
CA ARG A 59 11.58 13.29 -10.93
C ARG A 59 12.06 12.42 -9.77
N SER A 60 11.92 12.92 -8.53
CA SER A 60 12.32 12.17 -7.35
C SER A 60 11.55 10.85 -7.22
N THR A 61 10.24 10.86 -7.51
CA THR A 61 9.39 9.67 -7.46
C THR A 61 9.82 8.63 -8.51
N VAL A 62 10.06 9.05 -9.75
CA VAL A 62 10.49 8.16 -10.84
C VAL A 62 11.89 7.59 -10.56
N LEU A 63 12.84 8.41 -10.10
CA LEU A 63 14.17 7.96 -9.71
C LEU A 63 14.13 6.93 -8.57
N GLN A 64 13.26 7.12 -7.58
CA GLN A 64 13.06 6.16 -6.48
C GLN A 64 12.52 4.81 -6.99
N ALA A 65 11.54 4.83 -7.90
CA ALA A 65 10.99 3.62 -8.48
C ALA A 65 12.05 2.80 -9.25
N GLY A 66 12.98 3.48 -9.92
CA GLY A 66 14.12 2.86 -10.59
C GLY A 66 15.33 2.57 -9.70
N GLY A 67 15.21 2.68 -8.37
CA GLY A 67 16.27 2.36 -7.41
C GLY A 67 17.37 3.42 -7.24
N ASN A 68 17.26 4.56 -7.90
CA ASN A 68 18.25 5.65 -7.85
C ASN A 68 17.96 6.64 -6.70
N ALA A 69 18.01 6.14 -5.47
CA ALA A 69 17.69 6.91 -4.26
C ALA A 69 18.61 8.12 -4.04
N ASP A 70 19.89 8.02 -4.39
CA ASP A 70 20.84 9.13 -4.23
C ASP A 70 20.57 10.27 -5.23
N ALA A 71 20.26 9.93 -6.48
CA ALA A 71 19.85 10.93 -7.47
C ALA A 71 18.53 11.62 -7.07
N ALA A 72 17.57 10.85 -6.56
CA ALA A 72 16.32 11.40 -6.02
C ALA A 72 16.57 12.37 -4.85
N ALA A 73 17.54 12.06 -3.99
CA ALA A 73 17.91 12.92 -2.87
C ALA A 73 18.53 14.24 -3.34
N THR A 74 19.41 14.19 -4.35
CA THR A 74 19.98 15.39 -4.97
C THR A 74 18.90 16.29 -5.57
N VAL A 75 17.91 15.72 -6.28
CA VAL A 75 16.79 16.47 -6.85
C VAL A 75 15.96 17.17 -5.76
N LEU A 76 15.62 16.47 -4.68
CA LEU A 76 14.86 17.04 -3.57
C LEU A 76 15.66 18.09 -2.80
N ALA A 77 16.94 17.86 -2.56
CA ALA A 77 17.82 18.82 -1.91
C ALA A 77 17.90 20.13 -2.70
N GLU A 78 18.03 20.06 -4.04
CA GLU A 78 18.03 21.23 -4.91
C GLU A 78 16.71 22.01 -4.84
N ALA A 79 15.59 21.31 -4.89
CA ALA A 79 14.28 21.94 -4.80
C ALA A 79 14.07 22.60 -3.42
N LEU A 80 14.51 21.96 -2.33
CA LEU A 80 14.45 22.51 -0.98
C LEU A 80 15.39 23.70 -0.77
N ARG A 81 16.53 23.81 -1.49
CA ARG A 81 17.35 25.03 -1.45
C ARG A 81 16.59 26.26 -1.97
N ARG A 82 15.73 26.06 -2.97
CA ARG A 82 14.91 27.14 -3.57
C ARG A 82 13.62 27.40 -2.81
N ALA A 83 13.06 26.37 -2.16
CA ALA A 83 11.82 26.45 -1.41
C ALA A 83 11.93 25.65 -0.08
N PRO A 84 12.63 26.19 0.93
CA PRO A 84 12.98 25.44 2.15
C PRO A 84 11.80 25.09 3.05
N SER A 85 10.68 25.80 2.91
CA SER A 85 9.44 25.57 3.65
C SER A 85 8.37 24.83 2.85
N GLU A 86 8.66 24.39 1.62
CA GLU A 86 7.67 23.68 0.80
C GLU A 86 7.35 22.32 1.40
N ILE A 87 6.12 22.15 1.90
CA ILE A 87 5.70 21.01 2.72
C ILE A 87 5.79 19.72 1.90
N ALA A 88 5.37 19.73 0.63
CA ALA A 88 5.40 18.53 -0.19
C ALA A 88 6.84 18.01 -0.41
N LEU A 89 7.79 18.92 -0.58
CA LEU A 89 9.22 18.58 -0.71
C LEU A 89 9.81 18.07 0.61
N LEU A 90 9.45 18.69 1.73
CA LEU A 90 9.89 18.23 3.05
C LEU A 90 9.38 16.81 3.37
N LEU A 91 8.12 16.52 3.07
CA LEU A 91 7.55 15.18 3.24
C LEU A 91 8.22 14.15 2.32
N ALA A 92 8.44 14.48 1.05
CA ALA A 92 9.15 13.62 0.12
C ALA A 92 10.60 13.34 0.56
N ALA A 93 11.31 14.36 1.07
CA ALA A 93 12.67 14.21 1.59
C ALA A 93 12.71 13.35 2.85
N ALA A 94 11.74 13.52 3.77
CA ALA A 94 11.62 12.67 4.95
C ALA A 94 11.40 11.20 4.57
N ALA A 95 10.46 10.92 3.66
CA ALA A 95 10.20 9.55 3.18
C ALA A 95 11.43 8.91 2.51
N LEU A 96 12.17 9.69 1.72
CA LEU A 96 13.41 9.21 1.09
C LEU A 96 14.52 8.95 2.12
N ALA A 97 14.68 9.83 3.11
CA ALA A 97 15.64 9.63 4.19
C ALA A 97 15.33 8.37 5.02
N ALA A 98 14.04 8.05 5.22
CA ALA A 98 13.60 6.80 5.84
C ALA A 98 14.09 5.57 5.03
N ARG A 99 13.86 5.58 3.71
CA ARG A 99 14.32 4.52 2.79
C ARG A 99 15.84 4.37 2.76
N ARG A 100 16.57 5.47 2.85
CA ARG A 100 18.05 5.51 2.92
C ARG A 100 18.61 5.22 4.32
N ARG A 101 17.76 4.86 5.29
CA ARG A 101 18.15 4.58 6.69
C ARG A 101 18.89 5.74 7.36
N ARG A 102 18.44 6.98 7.13
CA ARG A 102 19.00 8.22 7.69
C ARG A 102 18.02 8.83 8.71
N PRO A 103 17.96 8.31 9.96
CA PRO A 103 16.95 8.72 10.95
C PRO A 103 17.00 10.22 11.28
N GLU A 104 18.18 10.78 11.50
CA GLU A 104 18.30 12.21 11.85
C GLU A 104 17.92 13.15 10.71
N GLU A 105 18.23 12.75 9.47
CA GLU A 105 17.83 13.50 8.28
C GLU A 105 16.31 13.46 8.10
N GLN A 106 15.71 12.28 8.26
CA GLN A 106 14.25 12.11 8.22
C GLN A 106 13.59 12.98 9.28
N LEU A 107 14.07 12.94 10.52
CA LEU A 107 13.49 13.69 11.63
C LEU A 107 13.59 15.20 11.40
N ARG A 108 14.70 15.69 10.88
CA ARG A 108 14.85 17.11 10.52
C ARG A 108 13.83 17.55 9.47
N HIS A 109 13.65 16.78 8.39
CA HIS A 109 12.68 17.12 7.35
C HIS A 109 11.23 17.02 7.83
N ALA A 110 10.89 15.96 8.55
CA ALA A 110 9.54 15.76 9.10
C ALA A 110 9.18 16.82 10.15
N THR A 111 10.12 17.18 11.03
CA THR A 111 9.93 18.25 12.03
C THR A 111 9.76 19.60 11.34
N ALA A 112 10.54 19.89 10.30
CA ALA A 112 10.36 21.11 9.51
C ALA A 112 8.98 21.16 8.85
N ALA A 113 8.51 20.05 8.27
CA ALA A 113 7.16 19.98 7.68
C ALA A 113 6.07 20.24 8.72
N LEU A 114 6.17 19.61 9.90
CA LEU A 114 5.19 19.78 10.98
C LEU A 114 5.22 21.21 11.57
N ARG A 115 6.39 21.83 11.66
CA ARG A 115 6.50 23.24 12.09
C ARG A 115 5.86 24.20 11.09
N THR A 116 6.04 23.95 9.79
CA THR A 116 5.44 24.78 8.73
C THR A 116 3.92 24.60 8.68
N ALA A 117 3.42 23.39 8.91
CA ALA A 117 1.98 23.09 8.93
C ALA A 117 1.58 22.26 10.16
N PRO A 118 1.42 22.89 11.34
CA PRO A 118 1.09 22.20 12.59
C PRO A 118 -0.23 21.42 12.56
N GLY A 119 -1.18 21.83 11.70
CA GLY A 119 -2.46 21.13 11.51
C GLY A 119 -2.43 20.00 10.48
N SER A 120 -1.28 19.74 9.84
CA SER A 120 -1.17 18.69 8.82
C SER A 120 -0.99 17.31 9.44
N VAL A 121 -2.01 16.46 9.34
CA VAL A 121 -1.94 15.04 9.77
C VAL A 121 -0.80 14.31 9.05
N ALA A 122 -0.58 14.60 7.76
CA ALA A 122 0.52 14.00 7.00
C ALA A 122 1.89 14.36 7.57
N ALA A 123 2.10 15.62 7.94
CA ALA A 123 3.34 16.06 8.57
C ALA A 123 3.51 15.49 9.99
N ALA A 124 2.42 15.39 10.74
CA ALA A 124 2.46 14.81 12.08
C ALA A 124 2.80 13.31 12.05
N ARG A 125 2.20 12.53 11.13
CA ARG A 125 2.55 11.12 10.91
C ARG A 125 4.02 10.95 10.48
N ALA A 126 4.49 11.76 9.53
CA ALA A 126 5.89 11.72 9.11
C ALA A 126 6.85 11.99 10.28
N ALA A 127 6.49 12.88 11.21
CA ALA A 127 7.27 13.16 12.40
C ALA A 127 7.25 11.98 13.39
N VAL A 128 6.09 11.34 13.60
CA VAL A 128 6.00 10.10 14.40
C VAL A 128 6.89 9.02 13.81
N GLU A 129 6.79 8.74 12.51
CA GLU A 129 7.65 7.77 11.82
C GLU A 129 9.14 8.05 12.05
N ALA A 130 9.54 9.31 11.94
CA ALA A 130 10.92 9.72 12.14
C ALA A 130 11.41 9.52 13.58
N LEU A 131 10.56 9.83 14.56
CA LEU A 131 10.85 9.60 15.98
C LEU A 131 11.05 8.10 16.27
N LEU A 132 10.18 7.24 15.73
CA LEU A 132 10.29 5.79 15.89
C LEU A 132 11.55 5.23 15.19
N HIS A 133 11.92 5.76 14.03
CA HIS A 133 13.16 5.41 13.33
C HIS A 133 14.41 5.82 14.13
N ALA A 134 14.37 7.00 14.75
CA ALA A 134 15.43 7.49 15.62
C ALA A 134 15.50 6.77 16.99
N GLY A 135 14.52 5.92 17.32
CA GLY A 135 14.43 5.25 18.62
C GLY A 135 13.92 6.15 19.75
N ARG A 136 13.37 7.32 19.42
CA ARG A 136 12.76 8.27 20.37
C ARG A 136 11.32 7.85 20.67
N VAL A 137 11.17 6.64 21.22
CA VAL A 137 9.88 5.94 21.36
C VAL A 137 8.88 6.71 22.22
N GLY A 138 9.33 7.31 23.34
CA GLY A 138 8.46 8.10 24.22
C GLY A 138 7.83 9.29 23.50
N GLU A 139 8.64 10.12 22.86
CA GLU A 139 8.17 11.28 22.08
C GLU A 139 7.30 10.86 20.89
N GLY A 140 7.66 9.76 20.22
CA GLY A 140 6.86 9.17 19.15
C GLY A 140 5.48 8.74 19.65
N THR A 141 5.40 8.16 20.84
CA THR A 141 4.14 7.71 21.47
C THR A 141 3.25 8.90 21.81
N GLU A 142 3.77 9.90 22.51
CA GLU A 142 3.02 11.12 22.87
C GLU A 142 2.48 11.85 21.63
N LEU A 143 3.30 11.97 20.58
CA LEU A 143 2.85 12.60 19.34
C LEU A 143 1.80 11.74 18.64
N ALA A 144 1.99 10.42 18.55
CA ALA A 144 1.02 9.52 17.94
C ALA A 144 -0.34 9.55 18.65
N GLU A 145 -0.36 9.59 19.97
CA GLU A 145 -1.59 9.72 20.77
C GLU A 145 -2.34 11.02 20.44
N ARG A 146 -1.62 12.15 20.32
CA ARG A 146 -2.22 13.43 19.90
C ARG A 146 -2.77 13.38 18.48
N VAL A 147 -2.04 12.76 17.54
CA VAL A 147 -2.48 12.64 16.15
C VAL A 147 -3.74 11.77 16.05
N VAL A 148 -3.79 10.63 16.73
CA VAL A 148 -4.98 9.77 16.76
C VAL A 148 -6.15 10.47 17.46
N ALA A 149 -5.91 11.23 18.53
CA ALA A 149 -6.98 12.02 19.16
C ALA A 149 -7.57 13.07 18.21
N ALA A 150 -6.75 13.71 17.38
CA ALA A 150 -7.19 14.70 16.40
C ALA A 150 -7.78 14.08 15.11
N SER A 151 -7.41 12.86 14.78
CA SER A 151 -7.84 12.16 13.56
C SER A 151 -8.08 10.68 13.86
N PRO A 152 -9.14 10.37 14.62
CA PRO A 152 -9.34 9.04 15.20
C PRO A 152 -9.53 7.97 14.14
N ASP A 153 -10.00 8.31 12.94
CA ASP A 153 -10.25 7.36 11.85
C ASP A 153 -9.09 7.22 10.85
N ASP A 154 -7.99 7.99 11.00
CA ASP A 154 -6.79 7.82 10.14
C ASP A 154 -6.07 6.52 10.52
N GLN A 155 -6.20 5.51 9.67
CA GLN A 155 -5.65 4.18 9.94
C GLN A 155 -4.12 4.19 9.95
N GLY A 156 -3.48 5.14 9.24
CA GLY A 156 -2.03 5.32 9.27
C GLY A 156 -1.56 5.86 10.62
N ALA A 157 -2.28 6.81 11.20
CA ALA A 157 -2.00 7.32 12.53
C ALA A 157 -2.18 6.24 13.61
N ILE A 158 -3.27 5.46 13.52
CA ILE A 158 -3.51 4.32 14.42
C ILE A 158 -2.40 3.28 14.32
N ALA A 159 -1.94 2.96 13.11
CA ALA A 159 -0.84 2.02 12.88
C ALA A 159 0.47 2.46 13.56
N LEU A 160 0.78 3.75 13.47
CA LEU A 160 1.96 4.34 14.11
C LEU A 160 1.82 4.35 15.64
N LEU A 161 0.64 4.64 16.17
CA LEU A 161 0.37 4.55 17.61
C LEU A 161 0.53 3.12 18.13
N ALA A 162 -0.05 2.14 17.43
CA ALA A 162 0.13 0.73 17.74
C ALA A 162 1.61 0.33 17.73
N THR A 163 2.36 0.82 16.73
CA THR A 163 3.81 0.58 16.63
C THR A 163 4.57 1.17 17.80
N ALA A 164 4.24 2.41 18.18
CA ALA A 164 4.86 3.10 19.31
C ALA A 164 4.60 2.36 20.64
N TRP A 165 3.34 1.95 20.88
CA TRP A 165 2.98 1.13 22.04
C TRP A 165 3.71 -0.22 22.06
N ARG A 166 3.84 -0.89 20.91
CA ARG A 166 4.59 -2.16 20.81
C ARG A 166 6.06 -1.98 21.16
N LEU A 167 6.69 -0.90 20.68
CA LEU A 167 8.09 -0.57 21.00
C LEU A 167 8.28 -0.20 22.47
N ALA A 168 7.28 0.44 23.08
CA ALA A 168 7.30 0.82 24.50
C ALA A 168 7.00 -0.34 25.45
N GLY A 169 6.54 -1.51 24.94
CA GLY A 169 6.07 -2.61 25.77
C GLY A 169 4.73 -2.32 26.46
N ASP A 170 3.92 -1.41 25.89
CA ASP A 170 2.65 -0.99 26.47
C ASP A 170 1.54 -2.02 26.22
N GLN A 171 0.84 -2.44 27.28
CA GLN A 171 -0.26 -3.40 27.23
C GLN A 171 -1.42 -2.98 26.31
N ARG A 172 -1.58 -1.67 26.05
CA ARG A 172 -2.61 -1.14 25.14
C ARG A 172 -2.43 -1.63 23.71
N HIS A 173 -1.21 -2.02 23.31
CA HIS A 173 -0.98 -2.69 22.03
C HIS A 173 -1.82 -3.97 21.91
N ALA A 174 -1.79 -4.84 22.93
CA ALA A 174 -2.46 -6.12 22.88
C ALA A 174 -3.98 -5.97 22.72
N ALA A 175 -4.57 -5.00 23.43
CA ALA A 175 -5.98 -4.68 23.30
C ALA A 175 -6.36 -4.15 21.90
N LEU A 176 -5.43 -3.49 21.20
CA LEU A 176 -5.66 -2.91 19.88
C LEU A 176 -5.38 -3.88 18.72
N CYS A 177 -4.43 -4.80 18.88
CA CYS A 177 -3.90 -5.60 17.76
C CYS A 177 -4.05 -7.11 17.93
N ASP A 178 -4.07 -7.62 19.16
CA ASP A 178 -3.89 -9.05 19.43
C ASP A 178 -5.21 -9.77 19.74
N ASP A 179 -6.35 -9.05 19.71
CA ASP A 179 -7.68 -9.64 19.82
C ASP A 179 -7.97 -10.57 18.62
N PRO A 180 -8.20 -11.89 18.85
CA PRO A 180 -8.43 -12.86 17.78
C PRO A 180 -9.63 -12.53 16.87
N ALA A 181 -10.61 -11.76 17.35
CA ALA A 181 -11.77 -11.37 16.55
C ALA A 181 -11.42 -10.39 15.43
N LEU A 182 -10.34 -9.62 15.57
CA LEU A 182 -9.91 -8.63 14.59
C LEU A 182 -9.40 -9.24 13.30
N VAL A 183 -8.90 -10.49 13.33
CA VAL A 183 -8.29 -11.14 12.17
C VAL A 183 -8.91 -12.51 11.96
N SER A 184 -9.52 -12.72 10.79
CA SER A 184 -10.12 -14.00 10.45
C SER A 184 -9.76 -14.47 9.05
N THR A 185 -9.73 -15.79 8.87
CA THR A 185 -9.62 -16.44 7.58
C THR A 185 -10.84 -17.32 7.31
N ALA A 186 -11.26 -17.41 6.06
CA ALA A 186 -12.32 -18.31 5.63
C ALA A 186 -12.13 -18.70 4.15
N THR A 187 -12.36 -19.97 3.81
CA THR A 187 -12.45 -20.39 2.41
C THR A 187 -13.85 -20.10 1.89
N ILE A 188 -13.96 -19.44 0.74
CA ILE A 188 -15.26 -19.15 0.13
C ILE A 188 -15.94 -20.44 -0.36
N ALA A 189 -17.27 -20.45 -0.38
CA ALA A 189 -18.00 -21.48 -1.10
C ALA A 189 -17.86 -21.28 -2.62
N ALA A 190 -18.05 -22.36 -3.39
CA ALA A 190 -18.15 -22.27 -4.84
C ALA A 190 -19.37 -21.40 -5.21
N PRO A 191 -19.22 -20.34 -6.03
CA PRO A 191 -20.35 -19.52 -6.44
C PRO A 191 -21.36 -20.32 -7.29
N ALA A 192 -22.63 -19.93 -7.22
CA ALA A 192 -23.68 -20.54 -8.03
C ALA A 192 -23.36 -20.44 -9.53
N GLY A 193 -23.52 -21.54 -10.26
CA GLY A 193 -23.18 -21.65 -11.68
C GLY A 193 -21.82 -22.30 -11.96
N TRP A 194 -20.98 -22.51 -10.94
CA TRP A 194 -19.75 -23.30 -11.04
C TRP A 194 -19.91 -24.64 -10.32
N ARG A 195 -19.30 -25.69 -10.89
CA ARG A 195 -19.42 -27.06 -10.36
C ARG A 195 -18.77 -27.23 -8.99
N ASP A 196 -17.63 -26.57 -8.77
CA ASP A 196 -16.79 -26.67 -7.59
C ASP A 196 -15.89 -25.42 -7.48
N LEU A 197 -15.27 -25.24 -6.31
CA LEU A 197 -14.40 -24.10 -6.04
C LEU A 197 -13.14 -24.09 -6.92
N PRO A 198 -12.42 -25.21 -7.12
CA PRO A 198 -11.26 -25.23 -8.01
C PRO A 198 -11.55 -24.77 -9.44
N PHE A 199 -12.69 -25.20 -10.01
CA PHE A 199 -13.13 -24.78 -11.33
C PHE A 199 -13.45 -23.29 -11.38
N PHE A 200 -14.15 -22.76 -10.36
CA PHE A 200 -14.37 -21.33 -10.23
C PHE A 200 -13.06 -20.53 -10.15
N LEU A 201 -12.10 -20.98 -9.33
CA LEU A 201 -10.81 -20.30 -9.18
C LEU A 201 -9.99 -20.31 -10.49
N SER A 202 -10.07 -21.39 -11.27
CA SER A 202 -9.44 -21.46 -12.60
C SER A 202 -10.03 -20.41 -13.56
N GLU A 203 -11.35 -20.31 -13.65
CA GLU A 203 -12.04 -19.32 -14.50
C GLU A 203 -11.76 -17.88 -14.04
N LEU A 204 -11.77 -17.65 -12.72
CA LEU A 204 -11.42 -16.36 -12.13
C LEU A 204 -9.96 -16.00 -12.42
N ALA A 205 -9.03 -16.95 -12.29
CA ALA A 205 -7.61 -16.72 -12.58
C ALA A 205 -7.40 -16.30 -14.04
N ALA A 206 -8.00 -17.03 -14.99
CA ALA A 206 -7.91 -16.69 -16.41
C ALA A 206 -8.44 -15.28 -16.72
N ALA A 207 -9.57 -14.90 -16.11
CA ALA A 207 -10.16 -13.59 -16.29
C ALA A 207 -9.32 -12.44 -15.70
N LEU A 208 -8.73 -12.67 -14.52
CA LEU A 208 -7.84 -11.70 -13.88
C LEU A 208 -6.51 -11.58 -14.63
N ASP A 209 -5.92 -12.68 -15.09
CA ASP A 209 -4.68 -12.67 -15.86
C ASP A 209 -4.82 -11.89 -17.17
N ALA A 210 -5.97 -11.99 -17.84
CA ALA A 210 -6.29 -11.17 -19.01
C ALA A 210 -6.34 -9.66 -18.69
N SER A 211 -6.56 -9.30 -17.43
CA SER A 211 -6.56 -7.91 -16.93
C SER A 211 -5.16 -7.41 -16.55
N HIS A 212 -4.15 -8.29 -16.46
CA HIS A 212 -2.77 -7.96 -16.09
C HIS A 212 -1.87 -7.74 -17.32
N ALA A 213 -2.06 -6.61 -18.00
CA ALA A 213 -1.30 -6.23 -19.20
C ALA A 213 0.05 -5.51 -18.92
N TRP A 214 0.34 -5.18 -17.66
CA TRP A 214 1.51 -4.37 -17.28
C TRP A 214 2.73 -5.24 -16.93
N ARG A 215 3.94 -4.75 -17.26
CA ARG A 215 5.21 -5.46 -16.95
C ARG A 215 5.66 -5.27 -15.51
N THR A 216 5.38 -4.11 -14.91
CA THR A 216 5.79 -3.79 -13.54
C THR A 216 4.74 -2.96 -12.80
N HIS A 217 4.96 -2.76 -11.51
CA HIS A 217 4.13 -1.99 -10.60
C HIS A 217 4.14 -0.48 -10.92
N PRO A 218 3.06 0.25 -10.58
CA PRO A 218 3.05 1.72 -10.60
C PRO A 218 4.11 2.32 -9.65
N LEU A 219 4.50 3.58 -9.90
CA LEU A 219 5.64 4.24 -9.24
C LEU A 219 5.54 4.30 -7.69
N GLU A 220 4.33 4.39 -7.14
CA GLU A 220 4.09 4.63 -5.71
C GLU A 220 3.43 3.44 -4.99
N GLN A 221 3.61 2.21 -5.50
CA GLN A 221 2.99 1.02 -4.91
C GLN A 221 3.93 0.22 -4.00
N SER A 222 3.37 -0.50 -3.03
CA SER A 222 4.12 -1.38 -2.10
C SER A 222 4.59 -2.68 -2.74
N LEU A 223 3.99 -3.03 -3.88
CA LEU A 223 4.26 -4.25 -4.63
C LEU A 223 5.66 -4.23 -5.29
N ARG A 224 6.38 -5.36 -5.24
CA ARG A 224 7.65 -5.57 -5.94
C ARG A 224 7.60 -6.85 -6.78
N HIS A 225 8.21 -6.79 -7.96
CA HIS A 225 8.27 -7.90 -8.94
C HIS A 225 6.89 -8.46 -9.34
N GLY A 226 5.99 -7.58 -9.80
CA GLY A 226 4.67 -7.98 -10.26
C GLY A 226 3.87 -6.80 -10.80
N SER A 227 2.54 -6.96 -10.88
CA SER A 227 1.62 -5.95 -11.40
C SER A 227 0.31 -5.92 -10.62
N GLN A 228 -0.43 -4.82 -10.76
CA GLN A 228 -1.74 -4.60 -10.16
C GLN A 228 -2.72 -4.10 -11.24
N THR A 229 -3.99 -4.49 -11.16
CA THR A 229 -5.04 -3.92 -12.01
C THR A 229 -5.30 -2.45 -11.65
N GLN A 230 -5.57 -1.62 -12.66
CA GLN A 230 -5.77 -0.17 -12.48
C GLN A 230 -7.24 0.26 -12.36
N PHE A 231 -8.18 -0.67 -12.46
CA PHE A 231 -9.61 -0.41 -12.33
C PHE A 231 -10.19 -1.15 -11.13
N ASP A 232 -11.28 -0.61 -10.60
CA ASP A 232 -12.02 -1.21 -9.51
C ASP A 232 -12.77 -2.46 -9.98
N LEU A 233 -12.35 -3.63 -9.48
CA LEU A 233 -12.90 -4.93 -9.84
C LEU A 233 -14.37 -5.07 -9.44
N THR A 234 -14.86 -4.32 -8.46
CA THR A 234 -16.28 -4.37 -8.05
C THR A 234 -17.23 -3.92 -9.16
N ARG A 235 -16.71 -3.20 -10.16
CA ARG A 235 -17.45 -2.68 -11.32
C ARG A 235 -17.31 -3.55 -12.57
N SER A 236 -16.70 -4.74 -12.45
CA SER A 236 -16.47 -5.63 -13.59
C SER A 236 -17.74 -6.36 -14.01
N ASP A 237 -18.03 -6.37 -15.30
CA ASP A 237 -19.12 -7.17 -15.90
C ASP A 237 -18.71 -8.62 -16.18
N VAL A 238 -17.45 -8.97 -15.95
CA VAL A 238 -16.93 -10.33 -16.19
C VAL A 238 -17.58 -11.30 -15.19
N PRO A 239 -18.25 -12.38 -15.65
CA PRO A 239 -19.05 -13.24 -14.79
C PRO A 239 -18.32 -13.80 -13.56
N ALA A 240 -17.09 -14.29 -13.73
CA ALA A 240 -16.31 -14.86 -12.63
C ALA A 240 -15.92 -13.80 -11.57
N ILE A 241 -15.58 -12.58 -12.00
CA ILE A 241 -15.23 -11.47 -11.09
C ILE A 241 -16.47 -11.00 -10.33
N ARG A 242 -17.61 -10.85 -11.01
CA ARG A 242 -18.88 -10.50 -10.36
C ARG A 242 -19.30 -11.56 -9.33
N ALA A 243 -19.15 -12.84 -9.69
CA ALA A 243 -19.48 -13.96 -8.81
C ALA A 243 -18.57 -14.02 -7.56
N LEU A 244 -17.30 -13.62 -7.68
CA LEU A 244 -16.40 -13.46 -6.52
C LEU A 244 -17.02 -12.51 -5.49
N PHE A 245 -17.40 -11.29 -5.88
CA PHE A 245 -17.92 -10.31 -4.93
C PHE A 245 -19.23 -10.73 -4.27
N ALA A 246 -20.06 -11.50 -4.97
CA ALA A 246 -21.24 -12.13 -4.37
C ALA A 246 -20.85 -13.20 -3.33
N ALA A 247 -19.85 -14.05 -3.63
CA ALA A 247 -19.40 -15.12 -2.73
C ALA A 247 -18.62 -14.61 -1.50
N LEU A 248 -18.09 -13.39 -1.56
CA LEU A 248 -17.40 -12.74 -0.44
C LEU A 248 -18.36 -12.21 0.65
N ASP A 249 -19.65 -12.03 0.37
CA ASP A 249 -20.60 -11.43 1.34
C ASP A 249 -20.74 -12.28 2.61
N ALA A 250 -20.93 -13.59 2.48
CA ALA A 250 -21.07 -14.49 3.63
C ALA A 250 -19.87 -14.47 4.60
N PRO A 251 -18.60 -14.66 4.15
CA PRO A 251 -17.45 -14.60 5.06
C PRO A 251 -17.18 -13.18 5.60
N ILE A 252 -17.52 -12.12 4.86
CA ILE A 252 -17.43 -10.74 5.37
C ILE A 252 -18.43 -10.55 6.51
N ARG A 253 -19.71 -10.91 6.33
CA ARG A 253 -20.72 -10.82 7.41
C ARG A 253 -20.34 -11.61 8.64
N ALA A 254 -19.86 -12.84 8.44
CA ALA A 254 -19.38 -13.67 9.54
C ALA A 254 -18.20 -13.03 10.30
N HIS A 255 -17.32 -12.27 9.61
CA HIS A 255 -16.26 -11.49 10.25
C HIS A 255 -16.83 -10.32 11.06
N LEU A 256 -17.76 -9.55 10.48
CA LEU A 256 -18.40 -8.43 11.17
C LEU A 256 -19.17 -8.89 12.43
N ASP A 257 -19.86 -10.01 12.37
CA ASP A 257 -20.57 -10.58 13.52
C ASP A 257 -19.60 -11.02 14.63
N ARG A 258 -18.43 -11.57 14.27
CA ARG A 258 -17.38 -11.96 15.22
C ARG A 258 -16.75 -10.79 15.96
N LEU A 259 -16.70 -9.60 15.34
CA LEU A 259 -16.12 -8.42 15.98
C LEU A 259 -16.88 -8.07 17.27
N GLY A 260 -18.20 -8.22 17.29
CA GLY A 260 -19.04 -7.79 18.42
C GLY A 260 -18.98 -6.27 18.65
N SER A 261 -19.38 -5.83 19.84
CA SER A 261 -19.37 -4.41 20.23
C SER A 261 -18.06 -3.99 20.89
N GLY A 262 -17.63 -2.75 20.67
CA GLY A 262 -16.47 -2.17 21.36
C GLY A 262 -16.22 -0.71 20.97
N SER A 263 -15.34 -0.04 21.71
CA SER A 263 -14.97 1.37 21.50
C SER A 263 -13.64 1.55 20.75
N ASP A 264 -12.98 0.45 20.37
CA ASP A 264 -11.75 0.48 19.59
C ASP A 264 -12.00 1.03 18.16
N PRO A 265 -10.93 1.38 17.42
CA PRO A 265 -11.07 2.00 16.10
C PRO A 265 -11.85 1.20 15.06
N VAL A 266 -11.95 -0.13 15.20
CA VAL A 266 -12.74 -0.97 14.30
C VAL A 266 -14.18 -1.02 14.78
N ARG A 267 -14.41 -1.42 16.03
CA ARG A 267 -15.75 -1.76 16.54
C ARG A 267 -16.65 -0.54 16.74
N ARG A 268 -16.08 0.63 17.07
CA ARG A 268 -16.89 1.86 17.22
C ARG A 268 -17.55 2.31 15.90
N ARG A 269 -17.03 1.84 14.76
CA ARG A 269 -17.51 2.16 13.41
C ARG A 269 -18.46 1.09 12.85
N LEU A 270 -18.75 0.03 13.61
CA LEU A 270 -19.57 -1.09 13.17
C LEU A 270 -21.05 -0.67 13.08
N THR A 271 -21.60 -0.60 11.87
CA THR A 271 -23.03 -0.27 11.62
C THR A 271 -23.88 -1.50 11.28
N GLY A 272 -23.27 -2.68 11.18
CA GLY A 272 -23.90 -3.90 10.65
C GLY A 272 -24.00 -3.94 9.12
N ARG A 273 -23.51 -2.91 8.42
CA ARG A 273 -23.43 -2.85 6.96
C ARG A 273 -22.02 -2.46 6.51
N TYR A 274 -21.70 -2.75 5.26
CA TYR A 274 -20.43 -2.39 4.66
C TYR A 274 -20.61 -2.02 3.20
N ARG A 275 -19.61 -1.32 2.66
CA ARG A 275 -19.40 -1.11 1.23
C ARG A 275 -17.94 -1.34 0.88
N PHE A 276 -17.67 -1.75 -0.35
CA PHE A 276 -16.32 -1.77 -0.87
C PHE A 276 -15.85 -0.33 -1.13
N ALA A 277 -14.64 -0.01 -0.69
CA ALA A 277 -13.98 1.27 -0.99
C ALA A 277 -13.13 1.20 -2.27
N GLY A 278 -12.74 -0.01 -2.65
CA GLY A 278 -12.06 -0.35 -3.90
C GLY A 278 -11.59 -1.79 -3.84
N ALA A 279 -11.50 -2.45 -5.01
CA ALA A 279 -10.94 -3.78 -5.14
C ALA A 279 -10.03 -3.89 -6.36
N TRP A 280 -8.92 -4.61 -6.22
CA TRP A 280 -7.91 -4.77 -7.26
C TRP A 280 -7.29 -6.17 -7.22
N SER A 281 -6.79 -6.62 -8.36
CA SER A 281 -6.02 -7.85 -8.46
C SER A 281 -4.54 -7.54 -8.47
N VAL A 282 -3.78 -8.42 -7.86
CA VAL A 282 -2.33 -8.41 -7.76
C VAL A 282 -1.79 -9.71 -8.33
N ARG A 283 -0.84 -9.60 -9.26
CA ARG A 283 -0.05 -10.70 -9.78
C ARG A 283 1.40 -10.51 -9.43
N LEU A 284 1.93 -11.33 -8.52
CA LEU A 284 3.35 -11.37 -8.17
C LEU A 284 4.04 -12.47 -8.96
N ASN A 285 5.19 -12.15 -9.55
CA ASN A 285 6.07 -13.16 -10.13
C ASN A 285 6.94 -13.79 -9.02
N PRO A 286 7.60 -14.94 -9.27
CA PRO A 286 8.56 -15.50 -8.33
C PRO A 286 9.59 -14.45 -7.87
N GLY A 287 9.92 -14.47 -6.58
CA GLY A 287 10.72 -13.44 -5.89
C GLY A 287 9.94 -12.16 -5.53
N GLY A 288 8.67 -12.04 -5.94
CA GLY A 288 7.81 -10.91 -5.62
C GLY A 288 7.29 -10.91 -4.19
N TYR A 289 7.00 -9.70 -3.69
CA TYR A 289 6.56 -9.46 -2.32
C TYR A 289 5.77 -8.15 -2.22
N HIS A 290 5.10 -7.95 -1.09
CA HIS A 290 4.57 -6.64 -0.70
C HIS A 290 5.37 -6.13 0.48
N MET A 291 5.91 -4.93 0.34
CA MET A 291 6.41 -4.18 1.49
C MET A 291 5.27 -4.00 2.50
N ASP A 292 5.58 -4.07 3.79
CA ASP A 292 4.56 -3.86 4.80
C ASP A 292 3.98 -2.44 4.68
N HIS A 293 2.65 -2.34 4.74
CA HIS A 293 1.92 -1.09 4.58
C HIS A 293 0.59 -1.17 5.32
N VAL A 294 -0.13 -0.06 5.33
CA VAL A 294 -1.48 0.09 5.86
C VAL A 294 -2.31 0.90 4.87
N HIS A 295 -3.62 0.86 5.01
CA HIS A 295 -4.54 1.60 4.14
C HIS A 295 -5.20 2.73 4.95
N PRO A 296 -4.65 3.97 4.92
CA PRO A 296 -5.03 5.04 5.85
C PRO A 296 -6.51 5.42 5.81
N ALA A 297 -7.15 5.26 4.66
CA ALA A 297 -8.56 5.58 4.44
C ALA A 297 -9.50 4.37 4.58
N GLY A 298 -8.98 3.19 4.94
CA GLY A 298 -9.76 1.96 5.06
C GLY A 298 -10.49 1.80 6.41
N TRP A 299 -11.08 0.63 6.59
CA TRP A 299 -11.59 0.15 7.87
C TRP A 299 -11.19 -1.31 8.09
N ILE A 300 -11.55 -2.18 7.14
CA ILE A 300 -11.12 -3.58 7.08
C ILE A 300 -10.45 -3.81 5.73
N SER A 301 -9.24 -4.32 5.75
CA SER A 301 -8.47 -4.71 4.56
C SER A 301 -8.51 -6.22 4.38
N SER A 302 -8.16 -6.68 3.18
CA SER A 302 -8.30 -8.08 2.82
C SER A 302 -7.18 -8.63 1.93
N ALA A 303 -7.05 -9.95 1.94
CA ALA A 303 -6.32 -10.70 0.93
C ALA A 303 -7.10 -11.97 0.55
N PHE A 304 -7.56 -12.04 -0.69
CA PHE A 304 -8.20 -13.23 -1.27
C PHE A 304 -7.21 -13.92 -2.22
N TYR A 305 -6.98 -15.22 -2.00
CA TYR A 305 -5.98 -15.97 -2.75
C TYR A 305 -6.64 -16.75 -3.89
N VAL A 306 -6.38 -16.32 -5.13
CA VAL A 306 -6.99 -16.92 -6.33
C VAL A 306 -6.18 -18.12 -6.78
N ALA A 307 -4.89 -17.89 -7.05
CA ALA A 307 -3.96 -18.92 -7.51
C ALA A 307 -2.61 -18.74 -6.82
N LEU A 308 -1.97 -19.87 -6.51
CA LEU A 308 -0.67 -19.92 -5.87
C LEU A 308 0.29 -20.76 -6.72
N PRO A 309 1.62 -20.51 -6.63
CA PRO A 309 2.61 -21.42 -7.21
C PRO A 309 2.43 -22.87 -6.75
N ASP A 310 2.72 -23.83 -7.63
CA ASP A 310 2.65 -25.26 -7.26
C ASP A 310 3.73 -25.64 -6.25
N GLY A 311 3.50 -26.76 -5.55
CA GLY A 311 4.48 -27.38 -4.67
C GLY A 311 4.45 -26.90 -3.22
N ALA A 312 4.96 -27.76 -2.34
CA ALA A 312 5.19 -27.40 -0.94
C ALA A 312 6.29 -26.34 -0.86
N ARG A 313 6.08 -25.33 -0.02
CA ARG A 313 7.03 -24.22 0.18
C ARG A 313 7.46 -24.14 1.64
N PRO A 314 8.72 -23.80 1.91
CA PRO A 314 9.18 -23.61 3.28
C PRO A 314 8.45 -22.41 3.90
N ALA A 315 7.98 -22.54 5.13
CA ALA A 315 7.42 -21.40 5.85
C ALA A 315 8.55 -20.38 6.13
N PRO A 316 8.28 -19.06 6.03
CA PRO A 316 7.01 -18.41 5.74
C PRO A 316 6.86 -17.91 4.27
N GLU A 317 7.39 -18.62 3.26
CA GLU A 317 7.37 -18.13 1.88
C GLU A 317 5.96 -17.83 1.33
N GLY A 318 5.74 -16.61 0.87
CA GLY A 318 4.45 -16.16 0.31
C GLY A 318 3.34 -15.97 1.34
N TRP A 319 3.65 -16.06 2.64
CA TRP A 319 2.68 -15.86 3.71
C TRP A 319 2.31 -14.38 3.84
N LEU A 320 1.08 -14.13 4.28
CA LEU A 320 0.68 -12.80 4.73
C LEU A 320 1.29 -12.56 6.11
N SER A 321 2.12 -11.54 6.22
CA SER A 321 2.70 -11.09 7.49
C SER A 321 1.89 -9.92 8.02
N LEU A 322 1.60 -9.93 9.32
CA LEU A 322 0.87 -8.89 10.02
C LEU A 322 1.71 -8.31 11.17
N GLY A 323 1.54 -7.02 11.44
CA GLY A 323 2.13 -6.31 12.57
C GLY A 323 3.60 -5.90 12.42
N ARG A 324 4.28 -6.25 11.32
CA ARG A 324 5.63 -5.73 11.03
C ARG A 324 5.53 -4.33 10.44
N PRO A 325 6.08 -3.28 11.07
CA PRO A 325 5.96 -1.92 10.56
C PRO A 325 6.55 -1.74 9.16
N GLY A 326 5.81 -1.06 8.28
CA GLY A 326 6.27 -0.63 6.94
C GLY A 326 7.30 0.51 6.97
N VAL A 327 7.52 1.05 8.16
CA VAL A 327 8.43 2.16 8.43
C VAL A 327 9.62 1.65 9.26
N PRO A 328 10.82 2.21 9.08
CA PRO A 328 11.95 1.82 9.91
C PRO A 328 11.70 2.19 11.38
N THR A 329 11.97 1.25 12.28
CA THR A 329 11.91 1.46 13.73
C THR A 329 13.23 1.07 14.39
N ARG A 330 13.48 1.59 15.58
CA ARG A 330 14.61 1.18 16.42
C ARG A 330 14.12 0.81 17.82
N PRO A 331 14.23 -0.46 18.24
CA PRO A 331 14.68 -1.63 17.46
C PRO A 331 13.73 -1.99 16.30
N PRO A 332 14.17 -2.79 15.31
CA PRO A 332 13.27 -3.35 14.31
C PRO A 332 12.29 -4.34 14.96
N LEU A 333 11.06 -4.40 14.45
CA LEU A 333 10.02 -5.31 14.94
C LEU A 333 9.75 -6.43 13.92
N ALA A 334 9.61 -7.66 14.41
CA ALA A 334 9.19 -8.81 13.62
C ALA A 334 7.65 -8.82 13.41
N PRO A 335 7.13 -9.57 12.43
CA PRO A 335 5.69 -9.82 12.34
C PRO A 335 5.14 -10.38 13.66
N SER A 336 3.94 -9.96 14.05
CA SER A 336 3.23 -10.52 15.23
C SER A 336 2.41 -11.75 14.87
N ARG A 337 1.94 -11.85 13.62
CA ARG A 337 1.20 -12.99 13.09
C ARG A 337 1.57 -13.21 11.63
N GLN A 338 1.63 -14.48 11.22
CA GLN A 338 1.79 -14.86 9.81
C GLN A 338 0.72 -15.87 9.44
N ILE A 339 0.16 -15.74 8.23
CA ILE A 339 -0.97 -16.54 7.75
C ILE A 339 -0.56 -17.23 6.46
N ALA A 340 -0.56 -18.57 6.49
CA ALA A 340 -0.29 -19.41 5.33
C ALA A 340 -1.41 -19.26 4.29
N PRO A 341 -1.08 -19.01 3.01
CA PRO A 341 -2.08 -18.80 1.97
C PRO A 341 -2.65 -20.13 1.48
N ALA A 342 -3.93 -20.16 1.12
CA ALA A 342 -4.56 -21.30 0.44
C ALA A 342 -5.51 -20.80 -0.67
N PRO A 343 -5.59 -21.46 -1.84
CA PRO A 343 -6.52 -21.06 -2.89
C PRO A 343 -7.97 -21.03 -2.39
N GLY A 344 -8.69 -19.95 -2.70
CA GLY A 344 -10.06 -19.70 -2.23
C GLY A 344 -10.16 -19.15 -0.80
N MET A 345 -9.05 -18.99 -0.10
CA MET A 345 -9.04 -18.37 1.23
C MET A 345 -9.18 -16.85 1.11
N LEU A 346 -10.00 -16.28 1.98
CA LEU A 346 -10.08 -14.85 2.28
C LEU A 346 -9.49 -14.62 3.66
N ALA A 347 -8.54 -13.68 3.78
CA ALA A 347 -8.12 -13.09 5.04
C ALA A 347 -8.72 -11.69 5.19
N LEU A 348 -9.23 -11.37 6.38
CA LEU A 348 -9.78 -10.07 6.76
C LEU A 348 -9.09 -9.58 8.04
N PHE A 349 -8.71 -8.30 8.08
CA PHE A 349 -8.00 -7.68 9.19
C PHE A 349 -8.19 -6.15 9.19
N PRO A 350 -7.94 -5.43 10.31
CA PRO A 350 -8.13 -3.99 10.37
C PRO A 350 -7.16 -3.26 9.42
N SER A 351 -7.62 -2.20 8.76
CA SER A 351 -6.80 -1.45 7.79
C SER A 351 -5.59 -0.72 8.42
N TYR A 352 -5.58 -0.52 9.73
CA TYR A 352 -4.42 -0.01 10.48
C TYR A 352 -3.39 -1.09 10.83
N LEU A 353 -3.69 -2.37 10.66
CA LEU A 353 -2.74 -3.43 10.95
C LEU A 353 -1.72 -3.49 9.80
N TRP A 354 -0.45 -3.25 10.12
CA TRP A 354 0.62 -3.39 9.14
C TRP A 354 0.55 -4.76 8.50
N HIS A 355 0.61 -4.80 7.18
CA HIS A 355 0.54 -6.06 6.46
C HIS A 355 1.40 -6.05 5.20
N GLY A 356 1.97 -7.22 4.91
CA GLY A 356 2.85 -7.46 3.77
C GLY A 356 2.77 -8.92 3.33
N THR A 357 3.43 -9.24 2.23
CA THR A 357 3.55 -10.63 1.76
C THR A 357 5.03 -10.99 1.75
N GLU A 358 5.40 -12.10 2.38
CA GLU A 358 6.77 -12.60 2.35
C GLU A 358 7.18 -13.01 0.92
N PRO A 359 8.46 -12.84 0.53
CA PRO A 359 8.96 -13.35 -0.73
C PRO A 359 8.69 -14.85 -0.91
N PHE A 360 8.54 -15.30 -2.15
CA PHE A 360 8.30 -16.71 -2.47
C PHE A 360 9.08 -17.15 -3.70
N GLY A 361 9.53 -18.40 -3.72
CA GLY A 361 10.18 -19.03 -4.87
C GLY A 361 9.20 -19.67 -5.86
N GLY A 362 9.72 -20.58 -6.69
CA GLY A 362 8.95 -21.34 -7.69
C GLY A 362 8.97 -20.70 -9.09
N GLU A 363 8.16 -21.25 -10.00
CA GLU A 363 8.16 -20.86 -11.42
C GLU A 363 6.87 -20.14 -11.87
N ARG A 364 5.79 -20.27 -11.09
CA ARG A 364 4.48 -19.70 -11.43
C ARG A 364 4.16 -18.47 -10.58
N PRO A 365 3.34 -17.53 -11.08
CA PRO A 365 2.96 -16.35 -10.31
C PRO A 365 1.99 -16.69 -9.16
N ARG A 366 1.93 -15.78 -8.19
CA ARG A 366 0.87 -15.71 -7.17
C ARG A 366 -0.16 -14.67 -7.61
N LEU A 367 -1.43 -15.06 -7.64
CA LEU A 367 -2.54 -14.20 -8.03
C LEU A 367 -3.51 -14.02 -6.86
N THR A 368 -3.79 -12.78 -6.51
CA THR A 368 -4.66 -12.41 -5.38
C THR A 368 -5.59 -11.28 -5.74
N VAL A 369 -6.76 -11.24 -5.11
CA VAL A 369 -7.62 -10.05 -5.09
C VAL A 369 -7.52 -9.42 -3.71
N ALA A 370 -7.34 -8.10 -3.65
CA ALA A 370 -7.38 -7.33 -2.41
C ALA A 370 -8.48 -6.28 -2.52
N PHE A 371 -9.08 -5.94 -1.39
CA PHE A 371 -10.08 -4.89 -1.29
C PHE A 371 -10.09 -4.30 0.11
N ASP A 372 -10.60 -3.07 0.20
CA ASP A 372 -10.94 -2.42 1.45
C ASP A 372 -12.44 -2.29 1.62
N LEU A 373 -12.89 -2.43 2.86
CA LEU A 373 -14.25 -2.14 3.27
C LEU A 373 -14.32 -0.82 4.02
N LEU A 374 -15.48 -0.18 3.93
CA LEU A 374 -15.88 0.94 4.78
C LEU A 374 -17.26 0.64 5.38
N PRO A 375 -17.57 1.20 6.56
CA PRO A 375 -18.92 1.17 7.10
C PRO A 375 -19.90 1.83 6.13
N ALA A 376 -21.15 1.35 6.12
CA ALA A 376 -22.23 1.86 5.28
C ALA A 376 -23.48 2.22 6.09
#